data_AF-A0A3Q0FK66-F1
#
_entry.id   AF-A0A3Q0FK66-F1
#
_cell.length_a   1.000
_cell.length_b   1.000
_cell.length_c   1.000
_cell.angle_alpha   90.00
_cell.angle_beta   90.00
_cell.angle_gamma   90.00
#
_symmetry.space_group_name_H-M   'P 1'
#
loop_
_entity.id
_entity.type
_entity.pdbx_description
1 polymer ?
#
loop_
_entity_poly.entity_id
_entity_poly.type
_entity_poly.pdbx_seq_one_letter_code
_entity_poly.pdbx_strand_id
1 'polypeptide(L)'
;MEGMYGNVDAVEKQQEEPRGFEQSGKLACRESFAVEENEYEACDPPILLGRKQTEQGAAPAPVWGPWWLLLGGALLGLSLLLNLLLLTLGVTRYTAMKGTVEQAQMQDQQLLETASSPFMIYNKNHQLCVEVEAGESLTAATCHPPSPTKLFRWVLGGRLLHVGSGRCVGVAQSASQRAVRLEPCDAQRPQQHWVCGEGGLLGLAGVTPPLYFNYGNSIRSVVMLYTGNKEWSRWVVYDSHRDLCSRACDVCTPCRLGWAFFQDRCYFYSTSLSAWDMANTSCAAQGAQLLTMDSPAEQKYIRETLKAPSAWVGITNQVLKGAWSWANGTLLTPGISYWQAREPSSRAGEHCALVLPNGHWNDRPCAELHHWVCEGPV
;
A
#
# COMPACT_ATOMS: atom_id res chain seq x y z
N MET A 1 47.27 44.86 31.49
CA MET A 1 47.62 43.64 30.74
C MET A 1 46.49 43.40 29.75
N GLU A 2 46.40 44.21 28.70
CA GLU A 2 47.14 44.10 27.42
C GLU A 2 46.87 42.78 26.69
N GLY A 3 46.37 42.90 25.45
CA GLY A 3 46.11 41.79 24.55
C GLY A 3 45.22 42.16 23.37
N MET A 4 45.66 43.14 22.57
CA MET A 4 45.16 43.46 21.22
C MET A 4 45.56 42.37 20.20
N TYR A 5 44.82 42.30 19.07
CA TYR A 5 45.17 41.98 17.67
C TYR A 5 43.96 41.27 17.04
N GLY A 6 43.35 41.67 15.93
CA GLY A 6 43.57 42.71 14.94
C GLY A 6 42.70 42.31 13.74
N ASN A 7 41.78 43.17 13.29
CA ASN A 7 41.00 42.97 12.08
C ASN A 7 41.36 44.10 11.12
N VAL A 8 41.90 43.74 9.95
CA VAL A 8 42.25 44.65 8.86
C VAL A 8 41.35 44.39 7.66
N ASP A 9 40.76 45.51 7.25
CA ASP A 9 40.49 46.00 5.90
C ASP A 9 39.38 45.42 5.00
N ALA A 10 38.60 46.41 4.56
CA ALA A 10 37.55 46.41 3.58
C ALA A 10 38.09 46.30 2.14
N VAL A 11 37.28 45.77 1.24
CA VAL A 11 37.35 46.10 -0.19
C VAL A 11 35.94 46.33 -0.73
N GLU A 12 35.67 47.59 -1.00
CA GLU A 12 34.62 48.14 -1.85
C GLU A 12 34.88 47.74 -3.32
N LYS A 13 33.83 47.36 -4.07
CA LYS A 13 33.86 47.44 -5.54
C LYS A 13 32.53 47.94 -6.08
N GLN A 14 32.66 49.03 -6.83
CA GLN A 14 31.64 49.79 -7.52
C GLN A 14 31.20 49.14 -8.84
N GLN A 15 29.96 49.48 -9.17
CA GLN A 15 29.24 49.60 -10.45
C GLN A 15 30.08 49.87 -11.71
N GLU A 16 29.76 49.22 -12.84
CA GLU A 16 29.28 49.86 -14.09
C GLU A 16 29.01 48.86 -15.24
N GLU A 17 27.97 49.18 -16.02
CA GLU A 17 27.52 48.59 -17.31
C GLU A 17 28.42 49.09 -18.47
N PRO A 18 28.43 48.48 -19.69
CA PRO A 18 27.41 48.86 -20.69
C PRO A 18 27.00 47.78 -21.76
N ARG A 19 25.73 47.90 -22.18
CA ARG A 19 25.10 47.75 -23.52
C ARG A 19 25.68 46.82 -24.61
N GLY A 20 24.85 45.84 -24.98
CA GLY A 20 24.17 45.78 -26.30
C GLY A 20 24.59 44.70 -27.32
N PHE A 21 23.69 43.75 -27.67
CA PHE A 21 23.13 43.58 -29.03
C PHE A 21 22.05 42.46 -29.12
N GLU A 22 21.19 42.62 -30.12
CA GLU A 22 19.90 42.01 -30.55
C GLU A 22 19.74 40.47 -30.58
N GLN A 23 18.58 39.95 -30.12
CA GLN A 23 17.37 39.46 -30.83
C GLN A 23 17.36 37.96 -31.19
N SER A 24 16.39 37.21 -30.63
CA SER A 24 15.22 36.71 -31.38
C SER A 24 14.58 35.48 -30.70
N GLY A 25 13.25 35.51 -30.55
CA GLY A 25 12.40 34.31 -30.61
C GLY A 25 12.09 33.54 -29.32
N LYS A 26 11.31 34.12 -28.40
CA LYS A 26 10.47 33.33 -27.47
C LYS A 26 9.04 33.26 -28.00
N LEU A 27 8.60 32.04 -28.33
CA LEU A 27 7.20 31.69 -28.53
C LEU A 27 6.61 31.37 -27.14
N ALA A 28 5.58 32.10 -26.72
CA ALA A 28 4.72 31.73 -25.60
C ALA A 28 3.27 32.15 -25.88
N CYS A 29 2.37 31.25 -25.48
CA CYS A 29 0.99 31.07 -25.89
C CYS A 29 0.02 32.19 -25.49
N ARG A 30 -1.08 32.36 -26.23
CA ARG A 30 -2.43 32.48 -25.64
C ARG A 30 -3.55 32.24 -26.66
N GLU A 31 -4.61 31.61 -26.15
CA GLU A 31 -5.81 31.13 -26.81
C GLU A 31 -6.85 32.23 -27.13
N SER A 32 -7.58 31.99 -28.23
CA SER A 32 -9.06 31.92 -28.33
C SER A 32 -9.94 33.15 -28.65
N PHE A 33 -10.92 32.83 -29.52
CA PHE A 33 -12.33 33.28 -29.65
C PHE A 33 -12.77 34.36 -30.66
N ALA A 34 -13.87 33.96 -31.34
CA ALA A 34 -14.99 34.71 -31.96
C ALA A 34 -14.82 35.24 -33.40
N VAL A 35 -15.54 34.64 -34.38
CA VAL A 35 -16.85 35.04 -34.97
C VAL A 35 -16.74 36.30 -35.83
N GLU A 36 -16.88 36.18 -37.16
CA GLU A 36 -18.09 36.54 -37.94
C GLU A 36 -17.79 36.52 -39.46
N GLU A 37 -18.85 36.43 -40.25
CA GLU A 37 -18.96 36.15 -41.68
C GLU A 37 -18.31 37.19 -42.61
N ASN A 38 -17.81 36.75 -43.76
CA ASN A 38 -18.06 37.42 -45.03
C ASN A 38 -17.77 36.50 -46.22
N GLU A 39 -18.78 36.42 -47.09
CA GLU A 39 -18.80 35.81 -48.42
C GLU A 39 -17.62 36.27 -49.28
N TYR A 40 -17.11 35.40 -50.16
CA TYR A 40 -16.92 35.70 -51.59
C TYR A 40 -16.79 34.37 -52.36
N GLU A 41 -17.73 34.16 -53.29
CA GLU A 41 -17.86 33.02 -54.19
C GLU A 41 -16.63 32.85 -55.10
N ALA A 42 -16.27 31.58 -55.35
CA ALA A 42 -15.33 31.16 -56.37
C ALA A 42 -16.09 30.83 -57.67
N CYS A 43 -15.70 31.46 -58.78
CA CYS A 43 -16.21 31.19 -60.12
C CYS A 43 -15.57 29.92 -60.71
N ASP A 44 -16.40 28.93 -61.06
CA ASP A 44 -16.04 27.79 -61.91
C ASP A 44 -16.39 28.05 -63.40
N PRO A 45 -15.70 27.39 -64.36
CA PRO A 45 -15.65 27.76 -65.78
C PRO A 45 -16.86 27.33 -66.63
N PRO A 46 -17.02 27.87 -67.86
CA PRO A 46 -18.23 27.69 -68.67
C PRO A 46 -18.31 26.32 -69.35
N ILE A 47 -19.47 25.66 -69.21
CA ILE A 47 -19.84 24.43 -69.91
C ILE A 47 -20.58 24.77 -71.21
N LEU A 48 -20.03 24.31 -72.34
CA LEU A 48 -20.64 24.31 -73.66
C LEU A 48 -21.79 23.29 -73.73
N LEU A 49 -23.03 23.76 -73.88
CA LEU A 49 -24.17 22.90 -74.23
C LEU A 49 -24.66 23.24 -75.65
N GLY A 50 -24.12 22.51 -76.62
CA GLY A 50 -24.66 22.43 -77.98
C GLY A 50 -25.93 21.58 -77.99
N ARG A 51 -27.05 22.20 -78.36
CA ARG A 51 -28.35 21.54 -78.54
C ARG A 51 -28.38 20.84 -79.90
N LYS A 52 -28.33 19.50 -79.91
CA LYS A 52 -28.79 18.68 -81.03
C LYS A 52 -30.01 17.89 -80.57
N GLN A 53 -31.17 18.25 -81.11
CA GLN A 53 -32.33 17.37 -81.10
C GLN A 53 -32.08 16.29 -82.15
N THR A 54 -32.07 15.03 -81.72
CA THR A 54 -32.25 13.87 -82.59
C THR A 54 -33.19 12.92 -81.88
N GLU A 55 -34.09 12.39 -82.71
CA GLU A 55 -35.36 11.76 -82.40
C GLU A 55 -35.25 10.48 -81.56
N GLN A 56 -36.36 10.19 -80.89
CA GLN A 56 -36.62 8.96 -80.15
C GLN A 56 -36.47 7.73 -81.06
N GLY A 57 -35.46 6.91 -80.80
CA GLY A 57 -35.44 5.50 -81.16
C GLY A 57 -35.46 4.68 -79.88
N ALA A 58 -36.59 4.04 -79.56
CA ALA A 58 -36.69 3.12 -78.45
C ALA A 58 -35.77 1.90 -78.70
N ALA A 59 -34.62 1.85 -78.02
CA ALA A 59 -33.84 0.63 -77.91
C ALA A 59 -34.59 -0.34 -77.00
N PRO A 60 -34.65 -1.65 -77.31
CA PRO A 60 -35.25 -2.62 -76.42
C PRO A 60 -34.45 -2.65 -75.11
N ALA A 61 -35.16 -2.62 -73.98
CA ALA A 61 -34.55 -2.75 -72.67
C ALA A 61 -33.65 -3.99 -72.67
N PRO A 62 -32.38 -3.88 -72.21
CA PRO A 62 -31.57 -5.08 -72.00
C PRO A 62 -32.34 -5.97 -71.03
N VAL A 63 -32.62 -7.21 -71.46
CA VAL A 63 -33.14 -8.24 -70.56
C VAL A 63 -32.00 -8.56 -69.60
N TRP A 64 -31.92 -7.79 -68.51
CA TRP A 64 -31.13 -8.17 -67.36
C TRP A 64 -31.76 -9.47 -66.86
N GLY A 65 -31.16 -10.61 -67.23
CA GLY A 65 -31.46 -11.87 -66.57
C GLY A 65 -31.37 -11.68 -65.05
N PRO A 66 -31.95 -12.57 -64.23
CA PRO A 66 -32.25 -12.33 -62.81
C PRO A 66 -31.03 -12.07 -61.88
N TRP A 67 -29.83 -11.92 -62.44
CA TRP A 67 -28.57 -11.60 -61.78
C TRP A 67 -28.57 -10.31 -60.97
N TRP A 68 -29.37 -9.29 -61.31
CA TRP A 68 -29.51 -8.07 -60.49
C TRP A 68 -30.25 -8.31 -59.17
N LEU A 69 -31.17 -9.28 -59.13
CA LEU A 69 -31.79 -9.75 -57.88
C LEU A 69 -30.77 -10.50 -57.02
N LEU A 70 -29.85 -11.25 -57.65
CA LEU A 70 -28.75 -11.93 -56.95
C LEU A 70 -27.71 -10.94 -56.40
N LEU A 71 -27.32 -9.92 -57.17
CA LEU A 71 -26.39 -8.87 -56.74
C LEU A 71 -27.00 -7.96 -55.66
N GLY A 72 -28.26 -7.57 -55.80
CA GLY A 72 -28.99 -6.82 -54.77
C GLY A 72 -29.15 -7.63 -53.48
N GLY A 73 -29.47 -8.93 -53.59
CA GLY A 73 -29.49 -9.85 -52.46
C GLY A 73 -28.13 -10.02 -51.79
N ALA A 74 -27.04 -10.07 -52.57
CA ALA A 74 -25.68 -10.17 -52.04
C ALA A 74 -25.23 -8.90 -51.31
N LEU A 75 -25.54 -7.70 -51.82
CA LEU A 75 -25.22 -6.42 -51.17
C LEU A 75 -26.03 -6.19 -49.90
N LEU A 76 -27.33 -6.51 -49.91
CA LEU A 76 -28.17 -6.49 -48.72
C LEU A 76 -27.68 -7.50 -47.69
N GLY A 77 -27.30 -8.70 -48.13
CA GLY A 77 -26.68 -9.72 -47.28
C GLY A 77 -25.37 -9.25 -46.65
N LEU A 78 -24.48 -8.63 -47.43
CA LEU A 78 -23.21 -8.09 -46.94
C LEU A 78 -23.42 -6.93 -45.96
N SER A 79 -24.38 -6.04 -46.25
CA SER A 79 -24.76 -4.94 -45.36
C SER A 79 -25.35 -5.46 -44.04
N LEU A 80 -26.20 -6.48 -44.09
CA LEU A 80 -26.78 -7.10 -42.90
C LEU A 80 -25.68 -7.78 -42.06
N LEU A 81 -24.76 -8.49 -42.71
CA LEU A 81 -23.61 -9.14 -42.05
C LEU A 81 -22.67 -8.12 -41.41
N LEU A 82 -22.39 -7.00 -42.08
CA LEU A 82 -21.54 -5.94 -41.53
C LEU A 82 -22.21 -5.27 -40.32
N ASN A 83 -23.49 -4.96 -40.40
CA ASN A 83 -24.24 -4.41 -39.27
C ASN A 83 -24.30 -5.39 -38.09
N LEU A 84 -24.50 -6.68 -38.37
CA LEU A 84 -24.48 -7.72 -37.33
C LEU A 84 -23.09 -7.87 -36.70
N LEU A 85 -22.01 -7.75 -37.48
CA LEU A 85 -20.64 -7.76 -36.98
C LEU A 85 -20.35 -6.53 -36.10
N LEU A 86 -20.79 -5.34 -36.50
CA LEU A 86 -20.61 -4.13 -35.71
C LEU A 86 -21.40 -4.19 -34.39
N LEU A 87 -22.62 -4.72 -34.42
CA LEU A 87 -23.43 -4.94 -33.22
C LEU A 87 -22.76 -5.94 -32.26
N THR A 88 -22.27 -7.07 -32.77
CA THR A 88 -21.59 -8.07 -31.93
C THR A 88 -20.30 -7.52 -31.34
N LEU A 89 -19.47 -6.81 -32.11
CA LEU A 89 -18.29 -6.11 -31.59
C LEU A 89 -18.65 -5.06 -30.53
N GLY A 90 -19.71 -4.27 -30.76
CA GLY A 90 -20.20 -3.27 -29.83
C GLY A 90 -20.67 -3.87 -28.50
N VAL A 91 -21.49 -4.92 -28.57
CA VAL A 91 -21.95 -5.66 -27.39
C VAL A 91 -20.77 -6.27 -26.65
N THR A 92 -19.82 -6.90 -27.35
CA THR A 92 -18.65 -7.55 -26.73
C THR A 92 -17.76 -6.55 -25.99
N ARG A 93 -17.50 -5.39 -26.60
CA ARG A 93 -16.76 -4.29 -25.97
C ARG A 93 -17.51 -3.72 -24.77
N TYR A 94 -18.83 -3.51 -24.90
CA TYR A 94 -19.66 -3.04 -23.80
C TYR A 94 -19.65 -4.02 -22.63
N THR A 95 -19.82 -5.32 -22.86
CA THR A 95 -19.80 -6.34 -21.80
C THR A 95 -18.43 -6.46 -21.15
N ALA A 96 -17.34 -6.36 -21.91
CA ALA A 96 -15.99 -6.36 -21.36
C ALA A 96 -15.73 -5.12 -20.49
N MET A 97 -16.10 -3.92 -20.98
CA MET A 97 -15.96 -2.67 -20.24
C MET A 97 -16.83 -2.68 -18.98
N LYS A 98 -18.09 -3.11 -19.09
CA LYS A 98 -19.00 -3.26 -17.95
C LYS A 98 -18.42 -4.23 -16.91
N GLY A 99 -17.89 -5.39 -17.33
CA GLY A 99 -17.22 -6.32 -16.44
C GLY A 99 -16.03 -5.70 -15.71
N THR A 100 -15.18 -4.94 -16.41
CA THR A 100 -14.04 -4.25 -15.76
C THR A 100 -14.47 -3.16 -14.78
N VAL A 101 -15.54 -2.42 -15.09
CA VAL A 101 -16.08 -1.36 -14.22
C VAL A 101 -16.74 -1.97 -12.99
N GLU A 102 -17.59 -2.99 -13.17
CA GLU A 102 -18.24 -3.70 -12.06
C GLU A 102 -17.19 -4.36 -11.15
N GLN A 103 -16.13 -4.94 -11.73
CA GLN A 103 -15.03 -5.52 -10.96
C GLN A 103 -14.24 -4.46 -10.18
N ALA A 104 -13.95 -3.30 -10.78
CA ALA A 104 -13.30 -2.18 -10.10
C ALA A 104 -14.19 -1.60 -8.98
N GLN A 105 -15.50 -1.49 -9.22
CA GLN A 105 -16.49 -1.01 -8.24
C GLN A 105 -16.65 -1.97 -7.06
N MET A 106 -16.72 -3.28 -7.32
CA MET A 106 -16.77 -4.28 -6.24
C MET A 106 -15.50 -4.25 -5.38
N GLN A 107 -14.34 -4.04 -6.00
CA GLN A 107 -13.06 -3.98 -5.29
C GLN A 107 -12.91 -2.69 -4.44
N ASP A 108 -13.40 -1.55 -4.93
CA ASP A 108 -13.45 -0.29 -4.18
C ASP A 108 -14.44 -0.36 -3.00
N GLN A 109 -15.61 -0.98 -3.22
CA GLN A 109 -16.62 -1.16 -2.18
C GLN A 109 -16.14 -2.09 -1.05
N GLN A 110 -15.47 -3.20 -1.40
CA GLN A 110 -14.90 -4.11 -0.42
C GLN A 110 -13.73 -3.49 0.37
N LEU A 111 -12.96 -2.60 -0.27
CA LEU A 111 -11.91 -1.81 0.39
C LEU A 111 -12.50 -0.77 1.36
N LEU A 112 -13.66 -0.18 1.02
CA LEU A 112 -14.33 0.83 1.85
C LEU A 112 -15.05 0.21 3.06
N GLU A 113 -15.66 -0.96 2.90
CA GLU A 113 -16.37 -1.69 3.95
C GLU A 113 -15.42 -2.24 5.04
N THR A 114 -14.15 -2.47 4.69
CA THR A 114 -13.10 -2.87 5.64
C THR A 114 -12.24 -1.72 6.13
N ALA A 115 -12.46 -0.49 5.65
CA ALA A 115 -11.67 0.66 6.08
C ALA A 115 -12.12 1.18 7.44
N SER A 116 -11.19 1.76 8.19
CA SER A 116 -11.54 2.45 9.44
C SER A 116 -12.36 3.71 9.19
N SER A 117 -13.04 4.19 10.23
CA SER A 117 -13.54 5.57 10.26
C SER A 117 -12.40 6.57 10.01
N PRO A 118 -12.64 7.66 9.25
CA PRO A 118 -11.63 8.67 9.00
C PRO A 118 -11.12 9.34 10.27
N PHE A 119 -9.86 9.79 10.25
CA PHE A 119 -9.22 10.52 11.33
C PHE A 119 -8.13 11.46 10.82
N MET A 120 -7.72 12.40 11.69
CA MET A 120 -6.55 13.26 11.47
C MET A 120 -5.36 12.75 12.27
N ILE A 121 -4.19 12.70 11.64
CA ILE A 121 -2.93 12.26 12.24
C ILE A 121 -2.27 13.46 12.92
N TYR A 122 -2.09 13.41 14.23
CA TYR A 122 -1.67 14.55 15.05
C TYR A 122 -0.34 14.30 15.77
N ASN A 123 0.57 15.27 15.71
CA ASN A 123 1.78 15.27 16.51
C ASN A 123 1.63 16.20 17.72
N LYS A 124 1.68 15.65 18.94
CA LYS A 124 1.50 16.40 20.19
C LYS A 124 2.57 17.47 20.41
N ASN A 125 3.81 17.23 19.98
CA ASN A 125 4.93 18.14 20.21
C ASN A 125 4.85 19.37 19.30
N HIS A 126 4.51 19.17 18.03
CA HIS A 126 4.34 20.27 17.09
C HIS A 126 2.98 20.96 17.19
N GLN A 127 1.97 20.31 17.78
CA GLN A 127 0.58 20.76 17.76
C GLN A 127 0.01 20.93 16.34
N LEU A 128 0.47 20.09 15.41
CA LEU A 128 0.08 20.10 14.00
C LEU A 128 -0.50 18.75 13.58
N CYS A 129 -1.35 18.78 12.57
CA CYS A 129 -1.89 17.62 11.90
C CYS A 129 -1.26 17.44 10.52
N VAL A 130 -1.13 16.20 10.08
CA VAL A 130 -0.66 15.89 8.73
C VAL A 130 -1.66 16.43 7.70
N GLU A 131 -1.15 17.09 6.67
CA GLU A 131 -1.91 17.59 5.53
C GLU A 131 -1.24 17.18 4.22
N VAL A 132 -2.03 16.93 3.18
CA VAL A 132 -1.53 16.71 1.82
C VAL A 132 -1.63 18.02 1.03
N GLU A 133 -0.47 18.51 0.58
CA GLU A 133 -0.37 19.69 -0.29
C GLU A 133 -0.54 19.34 -1.78
N ALA A 134 -0.72 20.37 -2.61
CA ALA A 134 -0.74 20.24 -4.06
C ALA A 134 0.59 19.63 -4.54
N GLY A 135 0.56 18.40 -5.06
CA GLY A 135 1.76 17.64 -5.45
C GLY A 135 2.01 16.35 -4.68
N GLU A 136 0.99 15.79 -4.01
CA GLU A 136 1.04 14.45 -3.37
C GLU A 136 2.04 14.32 -2.19
N SER A 137 2.59 15.45 -1.73
CA SER A 137 3.52 15.50 -0.61
C SER A 137 2.78 15.72 0.71
N LEU A 138 3.22 15.03 1.76
CA LEU A 138 2.66 15.17 3.10
C LEU A 138 3.47 16.22 3.87
N THR A 139 2.79 17.22 4.42
CA THR A 139 3.35 18.26 5.30
C THR A 139 2.59 18.24 6.64
N ALA A 140 2.75 19.28 7.47
CA ALA A 140 1.97 19.44 8.69
C ALA A 140 1.43 20.87 8.82
N ALA A 141 0.16 20.98 9.19
CA ALA A 141 -0.57 22.24 9.26
C ALA A 141 -1.47 22.28 10.51
N THR A 142 -2.15 23.41 10.71
CA THR A 142 -3.11 23.54 11.81
C THR A 142 -4.25 22.54 11.63
N CYS A 143 -4.62 21.84 12.70
CA CYS A 143 -5.63 20.77 12.65
C CYS A 143 -7.04 21.28 12.29
N HIS A 144 -7.36 22.52 12.66
CA HIS A 144 -8.64 23.15 12.33
C HIS A 144 -8.47 24.20 11.22
N PRO A 145 -9.47 24.36 10.33
CA PRO A 145 -10.67 23.50 10.21
C PRO A 145 -10.34 22.12 9.62
N PRO A 146 -11.18 21.10 9.91
CA PRO A 146 -11.04 19.80 9.26
C PRO A 146 -11.33 19.94 7.76
N SER A 147 -10.56 19.21 6.95
CA SER A 147 -10.68 19.21 5.49
C SER A 147 -10.35 17.82 4.95
N PRO A 148 -10.83 17.45 3.74
CA PRO A 148 -10.47 16.19 3.10
C PRO A 148 -8.95 15.99 2.93
N THR A 149 -8.18 17.07 2.84
CA THR A 149 -6.69 17.07 2.75
C THR A 149 -5.97 16.61 4.02
N LYS A 150 -6.69 16.57 5.16
CA LYS A 150 -6.16 16.18 6.48
C LYS A 150 -6.73 14.85 6.96
N LEU A 151 -7.65 14.25 6.19
CA LEU A 151 -8.35 13.04 6.57
C LEU A 151 -7.68 11.80 5.99
N PHE A 152 -7.42 10.84 6.88
CA PHE A 152 -6.84 9.55 6.57
C PHE A 152 -7.72 8.45 7.13
N ARG A 153 -7.59 7.24 6.60
CA ARG A 153 -8.18 6.04 7.20
C ARG A 153 -7.24 4.85 7.00
N TRP A 154 -7.32 3.89 7.90
CA TRP A 154 -6.68 2.60 7.69
C TRP A 154 -7.46 1.81 6.66
N VAL A 155 -6.73 1.10 5.80
CA VAL A 155 -7.27 0.06 4.90
C VAL A 155 -6.48 -1.23 5.13
N LEU A 156 -6.96 -2.33 4.52
CA LEU A 156 -6.38 -3.66 4.65
C LEU A 156 -4.85 -3.68 4.48
N GLY A 157 -4.17 -4.44 5.36
CA GLY A 157 -2.73 -4.65 5.32
C GLY A 157 -1.89 -3.52 5.93
N GLY A 158 -2.41 -2.73 6.87
CA GLY A 158 -1.63 -1.68 7.53
C GLY A 158 -1.33 -0.49 6.62
N ARG A 159 -2.14 -0.28 5.57
CA ARG A 159 -1.95 0.84 4.65
C ARG A 159 -2.80 2.02 5.11
N LEU A 160 -2.27 3.23 4.95
CA LEU A 160 -2.97 4.47 5.24
C LEU A 160 -3.47 5.08 3.94
N LEU A 161 -4.79 5.25 3.81
CA LEU A 161 -5.43 5.88 2.66
C LEU A 161 -5.71 7.35 2.99
N HIS A 162 -5.32 8.25 2.10
CA HIS A 162 -5.73 9.64 2.15
C HIS A 162 -7.13 9.81 1.53
N VAL A 163 -8.07 10.34 2.31
CA VAL A 163 -9.49 10.39 1.95
C VAL A 163 -9.74 11.32 0.76
N GLY A 164 -9.07 12.48 0.71
CA GLY A 164 -9.30 13.46 -0.35
C GLY A 164 -8.86 13.01 -1.75
N SER A 165 -7.96 12.03 -1.87
CA SER A 165 -7.43 11.58 -3.17
C SER A 165 -7.59 10.09 -3.45
N GLY A 166 -7.98 9.27 -2.47
CA GLY A 166 -8.06 7.82 -2.63
C GLY A 166 -6.71 7.14 -2.85
N ARG A 167 -5.60 7.79 -2.49
CA ARG A 167 -4.23 7.27 -2.65
C ARG A 167 -3.62 6.87 -1.32
N CYS A 168 -2.71 5.92 -1.35
CA CYS A 168 -2.09 5.38 -0.15
C CYS A 168 -0.81 6.14 0.19
N VAL A 169 -0.56 6.28 1.48
CA VAL A 169 0.66 6.84 2.04
C VAL A 169 1.77 5.80 1.92
N GLY A 170 2.84 6.17 1.24
CA GLY A 170 3.97 5.29 0.99
C GLY A 170 5.27 6.02 0.76
N VAL A 171 6.30 5.23 0.42
CA VAL A 171 7.64 5.73 0.12
C VAL A 171 8.20 5.09 -1.15
N ALA A 172 9.02 5.84 -1.87
CA ALA A 172 9.74 5.30 -3.03
C ALA A 172 10.79 4.26 -2.59
N GLN A 173 11.45 4.48 -1.45
CA GLN A 173 12.53 3.65 -0.95
C GLN A 173 12.53 3.62 0.58
N SER A 174 12.77 2.43 1.14
CA SER A 174 12.89 2.19 2.59
C SER A 174 14.26 2.66 3.13
N ALA A 175 14.52 3.96 3.06
CA ALA A 175 15.75 4.56 3.57
C ALA A 175 15.45 5.83 4.40
N SER A 176 16.34 6.16 5.34
CA SER A 176 16.23 7.41 6.12
C SER A 176 16.30 8.64 5.20
N GLN A 177 15.65 9.73 5.62
CA GLN A 177 15.55 11.00 4.91
C GLN A 177 14.82 10.93 3.56
N ARG A 178 13.99 9.89 3.35
CA ARG A 178 13.13 9.78 2.17
C ARG A 178 11.76 10.37 2.46
N ALA A 179 11.27 11.22 1.56
CA ALA A 179 9.96 11.84 1.69
C ALA A 179 8.86 10.78 1.66
N VAL A 180 7.88 10.95 2.55
CA VAL A 180 6.61 10.22 2.50
C VAL A 180 5.69 10.96 1.54
N ARG A 181 5.03 10.21 0.66
CA ARG A 181 4.19 10.75 -0.41
C ARG A 181 2.97 9.88 -0.63
N LEU A 182 2.00 10.39 -1.38
CA LEU A 182 0.91 9.58 -1.88
C LEU A 182 1.34 8.78 -3.11
N GLU A 183 0.89 7.55 -3.18
CA GLU A 183 1.12 6.62 -4.29
C GLU A 183 -0.19 5.85 -4.58
N PRO A 184 -0.35 5.26 -5.77
CA PRO A 184 -1.43 4.32 -6.01
C PRO A 184 -1.40 3.21 -4.97
N CYS A 185 -2.57 2.85 -4.42
CA CYS A 185 -2.66 1.81 -3.40
C CYS A 185 -2.30 0.44 -3.98
N ASP A 186 -1.29 -0.21 -3.40
CA ASP A 186 -0.84 -1.53 -3.81
C ASP A 186 -0.58 -2.39 -2.56
N ALA A 187 -1.36 -3.46 -2.43
CA ALA A 187 -1.28 -4.35 -1.28
C ALA A 187 0.02 -5.19 -1.29
N GLN A 188 0.69 -5.31 -2.44
CA GLN A 188 1.92 -6.07 -2.57
C GLN A 188 3.17 -5.24 -2.32
N ARG A 189 3.05 -3.91 -2.13
CA ARG A 189 4.20 -3.04 -1.89
C ARG A 189 4.50 -2.85 -0.41
N PRO A 190 5.61 -3.40 0.13
CA PRO A 190 5.97 -3.26 1.54
C PRO A 190 6.14 -1.80 1.97
N GLN A 191 6.51 -0.90 1.04
CA GLN A 191 6.69 0.53 1.28
C GLN A 191 5.40 1.31 1.60
N GLN A 192 4.25 0.64 1.59
CA GLN A 192 2.95 1.23 1.97
C GLN A 192 2.42 0.68 3.30
N HIS A 193 3.12 -0.28 3.92
CA HIS A 193 2.67 -0.99 5.11
C HIS A 193 3.25 -0.33 6.36
N TRP A 194 2.39 0.14 7.25
CA TRP A 194 2.74 0.88 8.45
C TRP A 194 2.34 0.09 9.70
N VAL A 195 3.18 0.17 10.73
CA VAL A 195 2.96 -0.47 12.03
C VAL A 195 3.07 0.56 13.14
N CYS A 196 2.19 0.44 14.14
CA CYS A 196 2.31 1.23 15.35
C CYS A 196 3.29 0.57 16.32
N GLY A 197 4.14 1.38 16.93
CA GLY A 197 5.00 1.00 18.03
C GLY A 197 4.57 1.69 19.33
N GLU A 198 5.31 1.40 20.40
CA GLU A 198 5.03 1.90 21.74
C GLU A 198 5.01 3.44 21.80
N GLY A 199 3.98 3.99 22.47
CA GLY A 199 3.84 5.43 22.74
C GLY A 199 3.61 6.27 21.48
N GLY A 200 2.83 5.75 20.53
CA GLY A 200 2.43 6.44 19.30
C GLY A 200 3.47 6.42 18.18
N LEU A 201 4.53 5.63 18.27
CA LEU A 201 5.47 5.49 17.15
C LEU A 201 4.73 4.95 15.92
N LEU A 202 4.99 5.53 14.76
CA LEU A 202 4.50 5.01 13.48
C LEU A 202 5.71 4.65 12.62
N GLY A 203 5.86 3.37 12.30
CA GLY A 203 7.02 2.83 11.60
C GLY A 203 6.64 2.13 10.30
N LEU A 204 7.61 2.01 9.38
CA LEU A 204 7.46 1.20 8.18
C LEU A 204 7.63 -0.29 8.54
N ALA A 205 6.71 -1.14 8.10
CA ALA A 205 6.68 -2.55 8.45
C ALA A 205 7.88 -3.33 7.88
N GLY A 206 8.43 -4.26 8.66
CA GLY A 206 9.42 -5.24 8.18
C GLY A 206 10.81 -4.67 7.81
N VAL A 207 11.15 -3.45 8.21
CA VAL A 207 12.45 -2.82 7.89
C VAL A 207 13.39 -2.81 9.10
N THR A 208 14.64 -3.22 8.87
CA THR A 208 15.73 -3.16 9.86
C THR A 208 16.94 -2.42 9.28
N PRO A 209 17.48 -1.38 9.95
CA PRO A 209 16.99 -0.78 11.19
C PRO A 209 15.62 -0.09 11.02
N PRO A 210 14.84 0.11 12.09
CA PRO A 210 13.49 0.66 11.99
C PRO A 210 13.51 2.12 11.47
N LEU A 211 12.56 2.42 10.59
CA LEU A 211 12.34 3.74 10.01
C LEU A 211 10.94 4.23 10.39
N TYR A 212 10.86 5.46 10.89
CA TYR A 212 9.65 6.04 11.44
C TYR A 212 9.13 7.19 10.58
N PHE A 213 7.81 7.33 10.54
CA PHE A 213 7.11 8.48 9.99
C PHE A 213 7.41 9.70 10.87
N ASN A 214 8.11 10.69 10.31
CA ASN A 214 8.68 11.80 11.07
C ASN A 214 8.43 13.15 10.40
N TYR A 215 8.28 14.20 11.19
CA TYR A 215 8.16 15.58 10.74
C TYR A 215 9.09 16.49 11.54
N GLY A 216 9.62 17.55 10.91
CA GLY A 216 10.45 18.57 11.57
C GLY A 216 11.96 18.44 11.28
N ASN A 217 12.46 17.27 10.89
CA ASN A 217 13.86 17.09 10.49
C ASN A 217 14.13 17.39 8.99
N SER A 218 13.08 17.53 8.18
CA SER A 218 13.20 17.80 6.75
C SER A 218 13.39 19.28 6.48
N ILE A 219 14.39 19.63 5.65
CA ILE A 219 14.60 21.00 5.15
C ILE A 219 13.45 21.53 4.30
N ARG A 220 12.61 20.62 3.77
CA ARG A 220 11.46 20.95 2.92
C ARG A 220 10.14 20.99 3.71
N SER A 221 10.19 20.83 5.03
CA SER A 221 8.99 20.76 5.90
C SER A 221 8.00 19.69 5.42
N VAL A 222 8.50 18.60 4.84
CA VAL A 222 7.71 17.43 4.48
C VAL A 222 7.88 16.33 5.52
N VAL A 223 6.85 15.50 5.65
CA VAL A 223 6.96 14.23 6.35
C VAL A 223 7.98 13.34 5.63
N MET A 224 8.86 12.70 6.39
CA MET A 224 9.89 11.81 5.87
C MET A 224 10.08 10.58 6.76
N LEU A 225 10.67 9.53 6.19
CA LEU A 225 11.22 8.43 6.97
C LEU A 225 12.46 8.88 7.71
N TYR A 226 12.56 8.52 8.98
CA TYR A 226 13.69 8.88 9.82
C TYR A 226 14.01 7.78 10.83
N THR A 227 15.26 7.71 11.27
CA THR A 227 15.71 6.70 12.24
C THR A 227 15.40 7.08 13.70
N GLY A 228 15.12 8.36 13.98
CA GLY A 228 14.81 8.84 15.33
C GLY A 228 13.43 8.38 15.81
N ASN A 229 13.35 7.90 17.06
CA ASN A 229 12.14 7.37 17.71
C ASN A 229 11.60 8.27 18.84
N LYS A 230 11.91 9.56 18.75
CA LYS A 230 11.54 10.59 19.72
C LYS A 230 10.19 11.22 19.38
N GLU A 231 9.85 12.34 20.00
CA GLU A 231 8.54 12.98 19.99
C GLU A 231 8.03 13.32 18.57
N TRP A 232 8.94 13.59 17.63
CA TRP A 232 8.63 13.98 16.25
C TRP A 232 8.22 12.80 15.36
N SER A 233 8.47 11.58 15.83
CA SER A 233 8.07 10.33 15.17
C SER A 233 6.85 9.68 15.83
N ARG A 234 6.25 10.38 16.81
CA ARG A 234 5.10 9.90 17.59
C ARG A 234 3.84 10.64 17.18
N TRP A 235 2.82 9.87 16.84
CA TRP A 235 1.58 10.34 16.24
C TRP A 235 0.39 9.68 16.91
N VAL A 236 -0.66 10.47 17.10
CA VAL A 236 -1.91 10.03 17.70
C VAL A 236 -3.08 10.49 16.85
N VAL A 237 -4.25 9.93 17.12
CA VAL A 237 -5.51 10.40 16.56
C VAL A 237 -5.85 11.74 17.20
N TYR A 238 -6.12 12.78 16.40
CA TYR A 238 -6.30 14.15 16.88
C TYR A 238 -7.36 14.29 17.99
N ASP A 239 -8.53 13.66 17.82
CA ASP A 239 -9.68 13.84 18.72
C ASP A 239 -9.53 13.10 20.06
N SER A 240 -9.06 11.86 20.01
CA SER A 240 -9.02 10.93 21.14
C SER A 240 -7.64 10.88 21.80
N HIS A 241 -6.61 11.41 21.14
CA HIS A 241 -5.21 11.37 21.55
C HIS A 241 -4.65 9.95 21.83
N ARG A 242 -5.35 8.92 21.36
CA ARG A 242 -4.92 7.52 21.37
C ARG A 242 -4.02 7.22 20.17
N ASP A 243 -3.26 6.14 20.25
CA ASP A 243 -2.39 5.71 19.15
C ASP A 243 -3.18 5.53 17.84
N LEU A 244 -2.53 5.74 16.69
CA LEU A 244 -3.21 5.63 15.39
C LEU A 244 -3.86 4.26 15.16
N CYS A 245 -3.26 3.19 15.69
CA CYS A 245 -3.82 1.84 15.60
C CYS A 245 -5.05 1.62 16.49
N SER A 246 -5.41 2.56 17.38
CA SER A 246 -6.72 2.52 18.07
C SER A 246 -7.90 2.74 17.12
N ARG A 247 -7.64 3.32 15.94
CA ARG A 247 -8.58 3.43 14.84
C ARG A 247 -8.34 2.37 13.77
N ALA A 248 -7.30 1.54 13.88
CA ALA A 248 -7.14 0.45 12.93
C ALA A 248 -8.34 -0.50 13.10
N CYS A 249 -8.95 -0.89 11.99
CA CYS A 249 -9.92 -1.98 12.04
C CYS A 249 -9.20 -3.27 12.46
N ASP A 250 -9.91 -4.24 13.04
CA ASP A 250 -9.34 -5.55 13.42
C ASP A 250 -8.72 -6.31 12.22
N VAL A 251 -9.04 -5.89 10.99
CA VAL A 251 -8.56 -6.43 9.70
C VAL A 251 -7.48 -5.53 9.05
N CYS A 252 -7.18 -4.38 9.64
CA CYS A 252 -6.33 -3.33 9.06
C CYS A 252 -4.88 -3.42 9.52
N THR A 253 -4.58 -4.26 10.50
CA THR A 253 -3.21 -4.66 10.83
C THR A 253 -3.03 -6.09 10.34
N PRO A 254 -1.83 -6.48 9.84
CA PRO A 254 -1.60 -7.87 9.42
C PRO A 254 -1.86 -8.89 10.54
N CYS A 255 -1.92 -8.44 11.79
CA CYS A 255 -2.28 -9.25 12.93
C CYS A 255 -3.30 -8.53 13.79
N ARG A 256 -4.07 -9.28 14.59
CA ARG A 256 -5.00 -8.73 15.58
C ARG A 256 -4.26 -7.83 16.58
N LEU A 257 -4.96 -6.87 17.17
CA LEU A 257 -4.38 -5.99 18.19
C LEU A 257 -3.71 -6.81 19.32
N GLY A 258 -2.46 -6.46 19.66
CA GLY A 258 -1.67 -7.18 20.66
C GLY A 258 -0.85 -8.36 20.10
N TRP A 259 -0.95 -8.65 18.81
CA TRP A 259 -0.11 -9.62 18.10
C TRP A 259 0.97 -8.91 17.29
N ALA A 260 2.15 -9.52 17.21
CA ALA A 260 3.28 -9.04 16.43
C ALA A 260 3.32 -9.75 15.07
N PHE A 261 3.52 -9.00 13.99
CA PHE A 261 3.66 -9.56 12.65
C PHE A 261 5.12 -9.88 12.32
N PHE A 262 5.37 -11.05 11.76
CA PHE A 262 6.65 -11.43 11.16
C PHE A 262 6.43 -12.53 10.10
N GLN A 263 6.99 -12.33 8.90
CA GLN A 263 6.95 -13.30 7.78
C GLN A 263 5.58 -13.95 7.51
N ASP A 264 4.53 -13.12 7.35
CA ASP A 264 3.16 -13.59 7.08
C ASP A 264 2.55 -14.49 8.19
N ARG A 265 3.05 -14.31 9.41
CA ARG A 265 2.55 -14.96 10.62
C ARG A 265 2.38 -13.93 11.74
N CYS A 266 1.48 -14.26 12.65
CA CYS A 266 1.15 -13.43 13.80
C CYS A 266 1.54 -14.13 15.09
N TYR A 267 2.21 -13.40 15.98
CA TYR A 267 2.75 -13.91 17.23
C TYR A 267 2.15 -13.19 18.44
N PHE A 268 1.59 -13.95 19.37
CA PHE A 268 1.10 -13.41 20.64
C PHE A 268 1.98 -13.90 21.79
N TYR A 269 2.38 -12.96 22.64
CA TYR A 269 3.18 -13.23 23.83
C TYR A 269 2.29 -13.07 25.06
N SER A 270 2.10 -14.13 25.82
CA SER A 270 1.28 -14.10 27.02
C SER A 270 1.86 -13.17 28.08
N THR A 271 1.00 -12.50 28.85
CA THR A 271 1.40 -11.74 30.05
C THR A 271 1.21 -12.53 31.34
N SER A 272 0.45 -13.62 31.32
CA SER A 272 0.22 -14.53 32.46
C SER A 272 1.03 -15.83 32.31
N LEU A 273 1.05 -16.62 33.39
CA LEU A 273 1.67 -17.93 33.43
C LEU A 273 0.61 -19.03 33.34
N SER A 274 0.91 -20.13 32.66
CA SER A 274 0.02 -21.28 32.56
C SER A 274 0.78 -22.59 32.37
N ALA A 275 0.08 -23.70 32.61
CA ALA A 275 0.54 -25.03 32.22
C ALA A 275 0.45 -25.20 30.70
N TRP A 276 1.23 -26.13 30.13
CA TRP A 276 1.35 -26.28 28.68
C TRP A 276 0.00 -26.57 28.00
N ASP A 277 -0.81 -27.48 28.57
CA ASP A 277 -2.13 -27.83 28.00
C ASP A 277 -3.09 -26.63 27.96
N MET A 278 -3.06 -25.81 29.01
CA MET A 278 -3.88 -24.60 29.10
C MET A 278 -3.38 -23.50 28.15
N ALA A 279 -2.06 -23.37 28.00
CA ALA A 279 -1.46 -22.49 27.00
C ALA A 279 -1.85 -22.91 25.57
N ASN A 280 -1.80 -24.20 25.26
CA ASN A 280 -2.21 -24.75 23.97
C ASN A 280 -3.69 -24.46 23.68
N THR A 281 -4.55 -24.69 24.68
CA THR A 281 -5.98 -24.38 24.61
C THR A 281 -6.22 -22.87 24.41
N SER A 282 -5.42 -22.02 25.06
CA SER A 282 -5.51 -20.56 24.93
C SER A 282 -5.15 -20.06 23.52
N CYS A 283 -4.16 -20.67 22.87
CA CYS A 283 -3.87 -20.36 21.47
C CYS A 283 -4.97 -20.86 20.54
N ALA A 284 -5.46 -22.08 20.74
CA ALA A 284 -6.56 -22.65 19.94
C ALA A 284 -7.84 -21.81 20.04
N ALA A 285 -8.20 -21.33 21.23
CA ALA A 285 -9.35 -20.44 21.45
C ALA A 285 -9.25 -19.12 20.67
N GLN A 286 -8.05 -18.71 20.28
CA GLN A 286 -7.79 -17.53 19.46
C GLN A 286 -7.66 -17.86 17.97
N GLY A 287 -7.90 -19.10 17.54
CA GLY A 287 -7.71 -19.53 16.16
C GLY A 287 -6.23 -19.62 15.75
N ALA A 288 -5.35 -19.84 16.72
CA ALA A 288 -3.91 -19.96 16.56
C ALA A 288 -3.42 -21.30 17.14
N GLN A 289 -2.12 -21.55 17.06
CA GLN A 289 -1.45 -22.69 17.70
C GLN A 289 -0.32 -22.19 18.61
N LEU A 290 0.23 -23.05 19.48
CA LEU A 290 1.50 -22.73 20.11
C LEU A 290 2.60 -22.61 19.05
N LEU A 291 3.56 -21.73 19.29
CA LEU A 291 4.67 -21.42 18.39
C LEU A 291 5.32 -22.67 17.77
N THR A 292 5.42 -22.69 16.44
CA THR A 292 6.12 -23.68 15.65
C THR A 292 7.35 -23.05 15.01
N MET A 293 8.53 -23.26 15.61
CA MET A 293 9.80 -22.73 15.07
C MET A 293 10.33 -23.61 13.95
N ASP A 294 9.98 -23.31 12.71
CA ASP A 294 10.32 -24.11 11.53
C ASP A 294 11.39 -23.50 10.62
N SER A 295 11.86 -22.28 10.94
CA SER A 295 12.89 -21.59 10.17
C SER A 295 13.97 -20.89 11.02
N PRO A 296 15.20 -20.74 10.51
CA PRO A 296 16.25 -19.96 11.19
C PRO A 296 15.89 -18.47 11.37
N ALA A 297 15.08 -17.92 10.47
CA ALA A 297 14.64 -16.52 10.54
C ALA A 297 13.68 -16.32 11.72
N GLU A 298 12.72 -17.22 11.88
CA GLU A 298 11.79 -17.24 13.00
C GLU A 298 12.50 -17.49 14.34
N GLN A 299 13.42 -18.46 14.38
CA GLN A 299 14.25 -18.69 15.56
C GLN A 299 15.01 -17.42 16.00
N LYS A 300 15.60 -16.70 15.03
CA LYS A 300 16.26 -15.42 15.30
C LYS A 300 15.28 -14.37 15.81
N TYR A 301 14.11 -14.26 15.19
CA TYR A 301 13.06 -13.33 15.57
C TYR A 301 12.62 -13.56 17.01
N ILE A 302 12.23 -14.79 17.37
CA ILE A 302 11.78 -15.15 18.72
C ILE A 302 12.86 -14.86 19.76
N ARG A 303 14.14 -15.15 19.48
CA ARG A 303 15.25 -14.79 20.36
C ARG A 303 15.37 -13.29 20.61
N GLU A 304 15.09 -12.46 19.60
CA GLU A 304 15.22 -11.01 19.69
C GLU A 304 13.98 -10.34 20.32
N THR A 305 12.81 -10.97 20.24
CA THR A 305 11.53 -10.41 20.70
C THR A 305 11.02 -10.97 22.03
N LEU A 306 11.48 -12.16 22.45
CA LEU A 306 11.04 -12.78 23.70
C LEU A 306 11.55 -11.99 24.91
N LYS A 307 10.63 -11.30 25.59
CA LYS A 307 10.93 -10.56 26.84
C LYS A 307 10.74 -11.40 28.09
N ALA A 308 9.98 -12.48 28.00
CA ALA A 308 9.69 -13.38 29.11
C ALA A 308 10.92 -14.23 29.49
N PRO A 309 11.09 -14.60 30.77
CA PRO A 309 12.22 -15.44 31.21
C PRO A 309 12.15 -16.87 30.65
N SER A 310 10.98 -17.32 30.23
CA SER A 310 10.73 -18.59 29.54
C SER A 310 9.32 -18.59 28.98
N ALA A 311 9.09 -19.28 27.87
CA ALA A 311 7.75 -19.43 27.31
C ALA A 311 7.52 -20.80 26.65
N TRP A 312 6.38 -21.43 26.91
CA TRP A 312 5.93 -22.64 26.24
C TRP A 312 5.84 -22.45 24.73
N VAL A 313 6.26 -23.49 24.00
CA VAL A 313 6.18 -23.59 22.54
C VAL A 313 5.48 -24.88 22.15
N GLY A 314 5.16 -25.07 20.88
CA GLY A 314 4.35 -26.19 20.42
C GLY A 314 5.04 -27.56 20.48
N ILE A 315 6.27 -27.66 20.99
CA ILE A 315 7.04 -28.90 21.02
C ILE A 315 6.61 -29.75 22.22
N THR A 316 6.23 -31.00 21.95
CA THR A 316 5.81 -31.97 22.96
C THR A 316 6.18 -33.39 22.52
N ASN A 317 6.39 -34.29 23.47
CA ASN A 317 6.49 -35.73 23.21
C ASN A 317 5.29 -36.52 23.76
N GLN A 318 4.23 -35.81 24.18
CA GLN A 318 2.98 -36.41 24.65
C GLN A 318 2.13 -36.94 23.49
N VAL A 319 2.19 -36.28 22.33
CA VAL A 319 1.38 -36.62 21.14
C VAL A 319 1.90 -37.88 20.47
N LEU A 320 3.21 -37.97 20.24
CA LEU A 320 3.88 -39.15 19.71
C LEU A 320 4.76 -39.75 20.81
N LYS A 321 4.30 -40.81 21.46
CA LYS A 321 5.05 -41.45 22.57
C LYS A 321 6.49 -41.76 22.16
N GLY A 322 7.44 -41.08 22.78
CA GLY A 322 8.88 -41.26 22.55
C GLY A 322 9.48 -40.46 21.39
N ALA A 323 8.70 -39.64 20.70
CA ALA A 323 9.19 -38.75 19.64
C ALA A 323 8.73 -37.31 19.88
N TRP A 324 9.65 -36.36 19.74
CA TRP A 324 9.32 -34.94 19.80
C TRP A 324 8.60 -34.50 18.52
N SER A 325 7.45 -33.86 18.69
CA SER A 325 6.61 -33.35 17.61
C SER A 325 6.04 -31.99 17.99
N TRP A 326 5.47 -31.31 17.01
CA TRP A 326 4.61 -30.16 17.25
C TRP A 326 3.26 -30.62 17.83
N ALA A 327 2.54 -29.71 18.48
CA ALA A 327 1.24 -29.96 19.11
C ALA A 327 0.17 -30.43 18.11
N ASN A 328 0.35 -30.12 16.82
CA ASN A 328 -0.49 -30.58 15.72
C ASN A 328 -0.14 -31.99 15.20
N GLY A 329 0.86 -32.66 15.82
CA GLY A 329 1.32 -34.00 15.45
C GLY A 329 2.37 -34.05 14.34
N THR A 330 2.75 -32.91 13.76
CA THR A 330 3.81 -32.83 12.76
C THR A 330 5.16 -33.09 13.41
N LEU A 331 5.99 -33.95 12.82
CA LEU A 331 7.35 -34.21 13.31
C LEU A 331 8.23 -32.97 13.19
N LEU A 332 9.20 -32.82 14.10
CA LEU A 332 10.22 -31.79 13.97
C LEU A 332 11.04 -32.00 12.69
N THR A 333 11.31 -30.93 11.95
CA THR A 333 12.07 -31.00 10.70
C THR A 333 13.49 -31.49 10.97
N PRO A 334 13.96 -32.56 10.29
CA PRO A 334 15.33 -33.06 10.45
C PRO A 334 16.36 -31.96 10.16
N GLY A 335 17.27 -31.71 11.10
CA GLY A 335 18.32 -30.69 10.96
C GLY A 335 17.95 -29.29 11.49
N ILE A 336 16.70 -29.05 11.89
CA ILE A 336 16.28 -27.82 12.59
C ILE A 336 15.99 -28.19 14.04
N SER A 337 16.96 -27.91 14.90
CA SER A 337 16.90 -28.23 16.32
C SER A 337 17.63 -27.17 17.11
N TYR A 338 16.92 -26.48 17.98
CA TYR A 338 17.49 -25.43 18.82
C TYR A 338 17.51 -25.80 20.31
N TRP A 339 17.48 -27.10 20.63
CA TRP A 339 17.69 -27.59 21.99
C TRP A 339 18.95 -26.99 22.63
N GLN A 340 18.85 -26.66 23.90
CA GLN A 340 19.99 -26.28 24.71
C GLN A 340 20.96 -27.47 24.82
N ALA A 341 22.25 -27.17 25.06
CA ALA A 341 23.23 -28.22 25.25
C ALA A 341 22.79 -29.20 26.36
N ARG A 342 22.76 -30.49 26.03
CA ARG A 342 22.29 -31.61 26.88
C ARG A 342 20.77 -31.74 27.02
N GLU A 343 20.00 -30.98 26.25
CA GLU A 343 18.56 -31.16 26.10
C GLU A 343 18.23 -31.86 24.76
N PRO A 344 17.08 -32.55 24.65
CA PRO A 344 16.12 -32.82 25.72
C PRO A 344 16.66 -33.85 26.71
N SER A 345 16.66 -33.53 28.00
CA SER A 345 17.22 -34.42 29.03
C SER A 345 16.28 -35.58 29.39
N SER A 346 15.01 -35.48 28.98
CA SER A 346 13.98 -36.52 29.14
C SER A 346 13.91 -37.06 30.57
N ARG A 347 14.13 -36.19 31.57
CA ARG A 347 13.99 -36.59 32.98
C ARG A 347 12.52 -36.94 33.24
N ALA A 348 12.28 -37.76 34.26
CA ALA A 348 10.95 -38.31 34.52
C ALA A 348 9.89 -37.19 34.62
N GLY A 349 9.02 -37.12 33.61
CA GLY A 349 7.90 -36.18 33.54
C GLY A 349 8.10 -34.95 32.65
N GLU A 350 9.27 -34.75 32.04
CA GLU A 350 9.56 -33.60 31.15
C GLU A 350 9.08 -33.89 29.71
N HIS A 351 7.83 -33.53 29.44
CA HIS A 351 7.15 -33.89 28.19
C HIS A 351 6.80 -32.70 27.29
N CYS A 352 7.05 -31.48 27.75
CA CYS A 352 6.69 -30.23 27.07
C CYS A 352 7.91 -29.32 26.96
N ALA A 353 8.10 -28.68 25.81
CA ALA A 353 9.25 -27.78 25.63
C ALA A 353 8.87 -26.31 25.75
N LEU A 354 9.80 -25.53 26.26
CA LEU A 354 9.78 -24.08 26.30
C LEU A 354 10.99 -23.50 25.59
N VAL A 355 10.91 -22.21 25.23
CA VAL A 355 12.02 -21.40 24.75
C VAL A 355 12.53 -20.48 25.87
N LEU A 356 13.85 -20.33 25.94
CA LEU A 356 14.56 -19.46 26.88
C LEU A 356 15.02 -18.15 26.20
N PRO A 357 15.45 -17.11 26.95
CA PRO A 357 15.85 -15.81 26.40
C PRO A 357 17.05 -15.87 25.43
N ASN A 358 17.86 -16.93 25.50
CA ASN A 358 18.94 -17.18 24.54
C ASN A 358 18.44 -17.78 23.22
N GLY A 359 17.13 -18.05 23.09
CA GLY A 359 16.47 -18.69 21.96
C GLY A 359 16.46 -20.23 22.04
N HIS A 360 17.22 -20.85 22.93
CA HIS A 360 17.31 -22.31 22.97
C HIS A 360 16.13 -22.96 23.68
N TRP A 361 15.83 -24.21 23.30
CA TRP A 361 14.73 -24.98 23.86
C TRP A 361 15.17 -25.82 25.06
N ASN A 362 14.26 -26.04 26.00
CA ASN A 362 14.45 -26.87 27.18
C ASN A 362 13.15 -27.65 27.45
N ASP A 363 13.23 -28.93 27.81
CA ASP A 363 12.09 -29.75 28.18
C ASP A 363 11.78 -29.64 29.68
N ARG A 364 10.50 -29.51 30.01
CA ARG A 364 10.01 -29.31 31.38
C ARG A 364 8.73 -30.09 31.65
N PRO A 365 8.41 -30.32 32.94
CA PRO A 365 7.12 -30.90 33.31
C PRO A 365 5.98 -29.99 32.83
N CYS A 366 5.03 -30.55 32.09
CA CYS A 366 3.95 -29.80 31.45
C CYS A 366 3.06 -29.02 32.43
N ALA A 367 3.05 -29.42 33.70
CA ALA A 367 2.31 -28.77 34.78
C ALA A 367 3.01 -27.54 35.37
N GLU A 368 4.29 -27.27 35.02
CA GLU A 368 4.97 -26.04 35.42
C GLU A 368 4.29 -24.81 34.77
N LEU A 369 4.37 -23.68 35.46
CA LEU A 369 3.73 -22.44 35.02
C LEU A 369 4.74 -21.54 34.32
N HIS A 370 4.58 -21.38 33.01
CA HIS A 370 5.41 -20.49 32.20
C HIS A 370 4.52 -19.56 31.36
N HIS A 371 5.13 -18.50 30.81
CA HIS A 371 4.49 -17.77 29.72
C HIS A 371 4.34 -18.71 28.50
N TRP A 372 3.69 -18.27 27.44
CA TRP A 372 3.58 -19.01 26.20
C TRP A 372 3.57 -18.06 25.01
N VAL A 373 3.94 -18.59 23.84
CA VAL A 373 3.86 -17.88 22.57
C VAL A 373 2.87 -18.60 21.66
N CYS A 374 1.86 -17.87 21.18
CA CYS A 374 0.98 -18.36 20.13
C CYS A 374 1.46 -17.86 18.76
N GLU A 375 1.18 -18.64 17.73
CA GLU A 375 1.44 -18.35 16.35
C GLU A 375 0.17 -18.63 15.53
N GLY A 376 -0.25 -17.67 14.71
CA GLY A 376 -1.50 -17.75 13.95
C GLY A 376 -1.38 -17.14 12.55
N PRO A 377 -2.41 -17.35 11.71
CA PRO A 377 -2.48 -16.71 10.40
C PRO A 377 -2.64 -15.18 10.54
N VAL A 378 -2.24 -14.48 9.48
CA VAL A 378 -2.57 -13.08 9.18
C VAL A 378 -4.08 -12.90 9.04
#